data_AF-A0AA40VVR1-F1
#
_entry.id   AF-A0AA40VVR1-F1
#
_cell.length_a   1.000
_cell.length_b   1.000
_cell.length_c   1.000
_cell.angle_alpha   90.00
_cell.angle_beta   90.00
_cell.angle_gamma   90.00
#
_symmetry.space_group_name_H-M   'P 1'
#
loop_
_entity.id
_entity.type
_entity.pdbx_description
1 polymer ?
#
loop_
_entity_poly.entity_id
_entity_poly.type
_entity_poly.pdbx_seq_one_letter_code
_entity_poly.pdbx_strand_id
1 'polypeptide(L)'
;MATFNVSNTNDSGTGSLRQAILNANALTGKDWINFDGVFADSIADTITLGGSSLSITDDLTINGTGANLLTVSGNNNSRVFEINSGTTSEIVGLTIANGYISEDVPGGAGILNSGTLTLSNSIINGNIAESANGGGIFNSGTLKLSHSNISNNRSQGFYGGGGIFNRGTLIIDNSNIKSNSGGQLIGSEGSGGIFNSGTATLNNSTISNNGASSLPR
;
A
#
# COMPACT_ATOMS: atom_id res chain seq x y z
N MET A 1 -6.62 -21.42 8.45
CA MET A 1 -7.96 -20.89 8.12
C MET A 1 -8.78 -20.63 9.37
N ALA A 2 -8.34 -19.61 10.09
CA ALA A 2 -9.07 -18.87 11.09
C ALA A 2 -9.55 -17.53 10.51
N THR A 3 -10.50 -16.91 11.19
CA THR A 3 -10.99 -15.56 10.87
C THR A 3 -10.84 -14.69 12.11
N PHE A 4 -10.25 -13.50 11.93
CA PHE A 4 -10.06 -12.51 12.97
C PHE A 4 -10.83 -11.25 12.63
N ASN A 5 -11.63 -10.76 13.58
CA ASN A 5 -12.47 -9.59 13.35
C ASN A 5 -11.86 -8.34 13.98
N VAL A 6 -11.89 -7.25 13.23
CA VAL A 6 -11.56 -5.90 13.67
C VAL A 6 -12.85 -5.21 14.07
N SER A 7 -12.91 -4.63 15.26
CA SER A 7 -14.15 -4.06 15.82
C SER A 7 -14.01 -2.59 16.26
N ASN A 8 -12.81 -2.03 16.19
CA ASN A 8 -12.53 -0.64 16.53
C ASN A 8 -11.40 -0.05 15.68
N THR A 9 -11.26 1.27 15.74
CA THR A 9 -10.28 2.06 14.97
C THR A 9 -8.94 2.26 15.67
N ASN A 10 -8.71 1.62 16.82
CA ASN A 10 -7.46 1.77 17.57
C ASN A 10 -6.31 1.14 16.78
N ASP A 11 -5.11 1.72 16.91
CA ASP A 11 -3.89 1.16 16.31
C ASP A 11 -3.48 -0.18 16.93
N SER A 12 -3.79 -0.42 18.20
CA SER A 12 -3.36 -1.61 18.94
C SER A 12 -4.36 -2.04 19.99
N GLY A 13 -4.13 -3.24 20.54
CA GLY A 13 -5.00 -3.87 21.54
C GLY A 13 -6.14 -4.67 20.92
N THR A 14 -6.94 -5.30 21.79
CA THR A 14 -8.04 -6.18 21.37
C THR A 14 -9.01 -5.48 20.43
N GLY A 15 -9.35 -6.16 19.32
CA GLY A 15 -10.26 -5.65 18.29
C GLY A 15 -9.62 -4.68 17.28
N SER A 16 -8.34 -4.33 17.43
CA SER A 16 -7.60 -3.56 16.42
C SER A 16 -7.17 -4.40 15.22
N LEU A 17 -6.93 -3.75 14.08
CA LEU A 17 -6.41 -4.40 12.88
C LEU A 17 -5.02 -4.97 13.13
N ARG A 18 -4.17 -4.25 13.86
CA ARG A 18 -2.84 -4.73 14.23
C ARG A 18 -2.90 -6.02 15.03
N GLN A 19 -3.79 -6.11 16.01
CA GLN A 19 -3.96 -7.35 16.78
C GLN A 19 -4.50 -8.49 15.93
N ALA A 20 -5.43 -8.22 15.02
CA ALA A 20 -5.95 -9.24 14.10
C ALA A 20 -4.84 -9.79 13.18
N ILE A 21 -3.97 -8.92 12.63
CA ILE A 21 -2.80 -9.32 11.83
C ILE A 21 -1.80 -10.12 12.67
N LEU A 22 -1.50 -9.70 13.91
CA LEU A 22 -0.61 -10.43 14.80
C LEU A 22 -1.13 -11.85 15.10
N ASN A 23 -2.44 -11.99 15.28
CA ASN A 23 -3.05 -13.30 15.52
C ASN A 23 -3.00 -14.18 14.26
N ALA A 24 -3.27 -13.63 13.08
CA ALA A 24 -3.16 -14.34 11.81
C ALA A 24 -1.73 -14.80 11.53
N ASN A 25 -0.75 -13.92 11.72
CA ASN A 25 0.68 -14.25 11.56
C ASN A 25 1.16 -15.37 12.51
N ALA A 26 0.48 -15.60 13.63
CA ALA A 26 0.84 -16.63 14.60
C ALA A 26 0.28 -18.02 14.26
N LEU A 27 -0.61 -18.11 13.27
CA LEU A 27 -1.15 -19.36 12.75
C LEU A 27 -0.51 -19.66 11.39
N THR A 28 -0.45 -20.95 11.05
CA THR A 28 0.13 -21.37 9.78
C THR A 28 -0.96 -21.50 8.72
N GLY A 29 -0.66 -20.98 7.54
CA GLY A 29 -1.50 -21.07 6.37
C GLY A 29 -2.58 -20.00 6.35
N LYS A 30 -3.15 -19.82 5.16
CA LYS A 30 -4.02 -18.68 4.85
C LYS A 30 -5.13 -18.44 5.87
N ASP A 31 -5.23 -17.22 6.38
CA ASP A 31 -6.29 -16.76 7.29
C ASP A 31 -7.05 -15.54 6.74
N TRP A 32 -8.09 -15.10 7.44
CA TRP A 32 -8.90 -13.93 7.05
C TRP A 32 -9.01 -12.90 8.14
N ILE A 33 -9.05 -11.64 7.70
CA ILE A 33 -9.37 -10.49 8.52
C ILE A 33 -10.63 -9.84 7.96
N ASN A 34 -11.66 -9.75 8.80
CA ASN A 34 -12.92 -9.09 8.50
C ASN A 34 -13.13 -7.90 9.44
N PHE A 35 -14.07 -7.02 9.10
CA PHE A 35 -14.38 -5.82 9.86
C PHE A 35 -15.84 -5.84 10.30
N ASP A 36 -16.05 -5.64 11.61
CA ASP A 36 -17.33 -5.69 12.29
C ASP A 36 -17.50 -4.44 13.18
N GLY A 37 -18.53 -4.39 14.02
CA GLY A 37 -18.65 -3.34 15.05
C GLY A 37 -18.82 -1.96 14.43
N VAL A 38 -17.89 -1.04 14.68
CA VAL A 38 -17.94 0.33 14.14
C VAL A 38 -17.96 0.36 12.62
N PHE A 39 -17.40 -0.64 11.95
CA PHE A 39 -17.31 -0.69 10.49
C PHE A 39 -18.59 -1.19 9.79
N ALA A 40 -19.61 -1.58 10.54
CA ALA A 40 -20.82 -2.24 10.01
C ALA A 40 -21.95 -1.27 9.61
N ASP A 41 -21.79 0.03 9.83
CA ASP A 41 -22.85 1.04 9.66
C ASP A 41 -22.76 1.84 8.35
N SER A 42 -21.84 1.47 7.45
CA SER A 42 -21.57 2.18 6.18
C SER A 42 -21.11 3.64 6.37
N ILE A 43 -20.62 4.00 7.55
CA ILE A 43 -19.94 5.26 7.81
C ILE A 43 -18.45 5.08 7.51
N ALA A 44 -17.81 6.16 7.03
CA ALA A 44 -16.39 6.12 6.72
C ALA A 44 -15.55 6.16 8.01
N ASP A 45 -14.69 5.16 8.17
CA ASP A 45 -13.77 5.02 9.29
C ASP A 45 -12.31 5.16 8.86
N THR A 46 -11.48 5.60 9.81
CA THR A 46 -10.02 5.63 9.64
C THR A 46 -9.33 4.94 10.80
N ILE A 47 -8.58 3.89 10.49
CA ILE A 47 -7.59 3.29 11.39
C ILE A 47 -6.29 4.07 11.23
N THR A 48 -5.87 4.78 12.27
CA THR A 48 -4.65 5.62 12.24
C THR A 48 -3.51 4.90 12.95
N LEU A 49 -2.41 4.64 12.25
CA LEU A 49 -1.27 3.90 12.81
C LEU A 49 -0.44 4.77 13.77
N GLY A 50 0.09 4.14 14.82
CA GLY A 50 0.86 4.77 15.89
C GLY A 50 2.35 4.92 15.62
N GLY A 51 2.80 4.80 14.36
CA GLY A 51 4.21 4.97 13.98
C GLY A 51 4.96 3.69 13.61
N SER A 52 4.26 2.57 13.42
CA SER A 52 4.86 1.34 12.89
C SER A 52 3.97 0.70 11.81
N SER A 53 4.59 0.04 10.84
CA SER A 53 3.90 -0.67 9.77
C SER A 53 3.09 -1.85 10.30
N LEU A 54 2.07 -2.25 9.52
CA LEU A 54 1.37 -3.52 9.67
C LEU A 54 2.13 -4.58 8.87
N SER A 55 2.93 -5.39 9.56
CA SER A 55 3.74 -6.45 8.96
C SER A 55 2.95 -7.74 8.80
N ILE A 56 2.90 -8.26 7.57
CA ILE A 56 2.23 -9.52 7.20
C ILE A 56 3.31 -10.56 6.94
N THR A 57 3.36 -11.58 7.79
CA THR A 57 4.42 -12.62 7.81
C THR A 57 3.89 -14.03 7.55
N ASP A 58 2.57 -14.20 7.46
CA ASP A 58 1.93 -15.43 6.96
C ASP A 58 0.86 -15.06 5.92
N ASP A 59 0.34 -16.06 5.21
CA ASP A 59 -0.69 -15.87 4.20
C ASP A 59 -1.97 -15.33 4.83
N LEU A 60 -2.51 -14.22 4.32
CA LEU A 60 -3.80 -13.74 4.79
C LEU A 60 -4.59 -12.95 3.74
N THR A 61 -5.90 -12.89 3.95
CA THR A 61 -6.81 -12.02 3.20
C THR A 61 -7.43 -10.98 4.12
N ILE A 62 -7.30 -9.70 3.76
CA ILE A 62 -7.98 -8.58 4.43
C ILE A 62 -9.18 -8.18 3.58
N ASN A 63 -10.38 -8.43 4.09
CA ASN A 63 -11.65 -8.07 3.45
C ASN A 63 -12.13 -6.73 4.00
N GLY A 64 -11.64 -5.63 3.44
CA GLY A 64 -12.12 -4.28 3.78
C GLY A 64 -13.61 -4.09 3.45
N THR A 65 -14.24 -3.12 4.12
CA THR A 65 -15.67 -2.82 3.93
C THR A 65 -15.96 -2.02 2.65
N GLY A 66 -14.92 -1.57 1.96
CA GLY A 66 -14.99 -0.77 0.74
C GLY A 66 -14.01 0.39 0.80
N ALA A 67 -13.32 0.70 -0.30
CA ALA A 67 -12.27 1.71 -0.27
C ALA A 67 -12.78 3.12 0.06
N ASN A 68 -14.07 3.40 -0.19
CA ASN A 68 -14.73 4.64 0.22
C ASN A 68 -15.19 4.66 1.69
N LEU A 69 -15.11 3.53 2.39
CA LEU A 69 -15.58 3.36 3.77
C LEU A 69 -14.46 3.11 4.76
N LEU A 70 -13.36 2.47 4.37
CA LEU A 70 -12.30 2.14 5.31
C LEU A 70 -10.94 2.61 4.84
N THR A 71 -10.36 3.54 5.61
CA THR A 71 -8.99 4.01 5.44
C THR A 71 -8.08 3.42 6.50
N VAL A 72 -6.94 2.87 6.08
CA VAL A 72 -5.78 2.57 6.94
C VAL A 72 -4.72 3.63 6.66
N SER A 73 -4.46 4.48 7.64
CA SER A 73 -3.63 5.68 7.52
C SER A 73 -2.30 5.50 8.25
N GLY A 74 -1.18 5.67 7.55
CA GLY A 74 0.17 5.70 8.16
C GLY A 74 0.46 6.95 8.97
N ASN A 75 -0.54 7.85 9.07
CA ASN A 75 -0.53 9.08 9.88
C ASN A 75 0.60 10.07 9.53
N ASN A 76 1.07 10.06 8.29
CA ASN A 76 2.26 10.77 7.83
C ASN A 76 3.49 10.49 8.71
N ASN A 77 3.55 9.32 9.35
CA ASN A 77 4.57 9.00 10.34
C ASN A 77 5.19 7.60 10.13
N SER A 78 4.54 6.74 9.35
CA SER A 78 5.01 5.37 9.14
C SER A 78 4.56 4.81 7.81
N ARG A 79 5.25 3.77 7.35
CA ARG A 79 4.73 2.90 6.30
C ARG A 79 3.40 2.29 6.74
N VAL A 80 2.45 2.08 5.83
CA VAL A 80 1.18 1.43 6.18
C VAL A 80 1.32 -0.09 6.27
N PHE A 81 1.64 -0.77 5.16
CA PHE A 81 1.76 -2.23 5.10
C PHE A 81 3.14 -2.71 4.66
N GLU A 82 3.57 -3.83 5.22
CA GLU A 82 4.76 -4.55 4.80
C GLU A 82 4.43 -6.03 4.56
N ILE A 83 4.58 -6.48 3.32
CA ILE A 83 4.33 -7.87 2.92
C ILE A 83 5.67 -8.59 2.83
N ASN A 84 5.89 -9.54 3.73
CA ASN A 84 7.16 -10.25 3.82
C ASN A 84 7.30 -11.30 2.70
N SER A 85 8.54 -11.63 2.37
CA SER A 85 8.84 -12.70 1.41
C SER A 85 8.29 -14.04 1.91
N GLY A 86 7.92 -14.90 0.97
CA GLY A 86 7.34 -16.21 1.28
C GLY A 86 5.84 -16.19 1.63
N THR A 87 5.20 -15.02 1.67
CA THR A 87 3.76 -14.88 1.92
C THR A 87 2.96 -14.63 0.65
N THR A 88 1.70 -15.03 0.66
CA THR A 88 0.67 -14.75 -0.35
C THR A 88 -0.53 -14.07 0.31
N SER A 89 -0.68 -12.78 0.02
CA SER A 89 -1.67 -11.93 0.67
C SER A 89 -2.62 -11.30 -0.32
N GLU A 90 -3.85 -11.09 0.12
CA GLU A 90 -4.87 -10.37 -0.64
C GLU A 90 -5.48 -9.26 0.22
N ILE A 91 -5.59 -8.06 -0.33
CA ILE A 91 -6.23 -6.94 0.33
C ILE A 91 -7.32 -6.42 -0.62
N VAL A 92 -8.54 -6.40 -0.10
CA VAL A 92 -9.74 -6.01 -0.84
C VAL A 92 -10.36 -4.80 -0.18
N GLY A 93 -10.79 -3.81 -0.97
CA GLY A 93 -11.71 -2.78 -0.46
C GLY A 93 -11.15 -1.87 0.63
N LEU A 94 -9.86 -1.51 0.58
CA LEU A 94 -9.27 -0.54 1.52
C LEU A 94 -8.78 0.71 0.79
N THR A 95 -8.85 1.85 1.48
CA THR A 95 -7.94 2.98 1.22
C THR A 95 -6.70 2.84 2.08
N ILE A 96 -5.52 2.88 1.46
CA ILE A 96 -4.20 2.84 2.09
C ILE A 96 -3.57 4.22 1.87
N ALA A 97 -3.46 5.00 2.94
CA ALA A 97 -3.17 6.42 2.80
C ALA A 97 -2.17 6.97 3.81
N ASN A 98 -1.64 8.15 3.48
CA ASN A 98 -0.79 8.95 4.36
C ASN A 98 0.37 8.14 4.99
N GLY A 99 0.85 7.13 4.26
CA GLY A 99 2.07 6.43 4.60
C GLY A 99 3.26 7.35 4.38
N TYR A 100 4.25 7.27 5.25
CA TYR A 100 5.40 8.17 5.22
C TYR A 100 6.70 7.46 5.58
N ILE A 101 7.76 7.80 4.84
CA ILE A 101 9.13 7.37 5.10
C ILE A 101 10.06 8.56 4.86
N SER A 102 10.80 8.97 5.89
CA SER A 102 11.82 10.04 5.83
C SER A 102 13.26 9.54 5.85
N GLU A 103 13.50 8.30 6.30
CA GLU A 103 14.84 7.73 6.42
C GLU A 103 15.21 6.88 5.19
N ASP A 104 16.50 6.61 5.04
CA ASP A 104 17.10 5.81 3.96
C ASP A 104 16.83 4.30 4.18
N VAL A 105 15.55 3.95 4.29
CA VAL A 105 15.04 2.57 4.45
C VAL A 105 14.48 2.06 3.12
N PRO A 106 14.19 0.75 2.99
CA PRO A 106 13.51 0.24 1.80
C PRO A 106 12.24 1.04 1.49
N GLY A 107 12.00 1.27 0.20
CA GLY A 107 10.92 2.13 -0.29
C GLY A 107 9.50 1.64 0.03
N GLY A 108 8.50 2.32 -0.51
CA GLY A 108 7.09 1.95 -0.33
C GLY A 108 6.52 2.54 0.94
N ALA A 109 6.12 3.82 0.89
CA ALA A 109 5.53 4.49 2.05
C ALA A 109 4.09 4.02 2.30
N GLY A 110 3.32 3.73 1.25
CA GLY A 110 2.05 3.02 1.43
C GLY A 110 2.31 1.54 1.73
N ILE A 111 2.94 0.85 0.77
CA ILE A 111 3.14 -0.59 0.81
C ILE A 111 4.57 -0.94 0.37
N LEU A 112 5.25 -1.73 1.18
CA LEU A 112 6.45 -2.48 0.77
C LEU A 112 6.06 -3.94 0.51
N ASN A 113 6.18 -4.40 -0.73
CA ASN A 113 5.86 -5.78 -1.10
C ASN A 113 7.11 -6.58 -1.51
N SER A 114 7.49 -7.53 -0.66
CA SER A 114 8.51 -8.54 -0.95
C SER A 114 7.94 -9.96 -1.15
N GLY A 115 6.63 -10.14 -0.95
CA GLY A 115 5.91 -11.41 -1.14
C GLY A 115 5.07 -11.42 -2.42
N THR A 116 3.94 -12.13 -2.38
CA THR A 116 2.91 -12.09 -3.41
C THR A 116 1.70 -11.33 -2.88
N LEU A 117 1.38 -10.19 -3.49
CA LEU A 117 0.27 -9.34 -3.07
C LEU A 117 -0.74 -9.17 -4.21
N THR A 118 -2.01 -9.44 -3.92
CA THR A 118 -3.13 -9.00 -4.74
C THR A 118 -3.85 -7.84 -4.05
N LEU A 119 -3.98 -6.71 -4.74
CA LEU A 119 -4.84 -5.60 -4.32
C LEU A 119 -6.04 -5.54 -5.27
N SER A 120 -7.24 -5.59 -4.71
CA SER A 120 -8.47 -5.46 -5.48
C SER A 120 -9.40 -4.41 -4.87
N ASN A 121 -10.11 -3.67 -5.73
CA ASN A 121 -11.09 -2.66 -5.32
C ASN A 121 -10.56 -1.67 -4.27
N SER A 122 -9.27 -1.34 -4.36
CA SER A 122 -8.56 -0.59 -3.32
C SER A 122 -8.04 0.74 -3.86
N ILE A 123 -7.75 1.66 -2.93
CA ILE A 123 -7.18 2.97 -3.23
C ILE A 123 -5.85 3.11 -2.47
N ILE A 124 -4.79 3.50 -3.17
CA ILE A 124 -3.50 3.84 -2.55
C ILE A 124 -3.29 5.33 -2.78
N ASN A 125 -3.40 6.14 -1.73
CA ASN A 125 -3.48 7.58 -1.88
C ASN A 125 -2.64 8.40 -0.90
N GLY A 126 -1.94 9.41 -1.41
CA GLY A 126 -1.28 10.40 -0.55
C GLY A 126 -0.11 9.85 0.26
N ASN A 127 0.52 8.76 -0.19
CA ASN A 127 1.68 8.19 0.48
C ASN A 127 2.97 8.85 -0.03
N ILE A 128 3.91 9.14 0.87
CA ILE A 128 5.09 9.95 0.60
C ILE A 128 6.36 9.22 1.06
N ALA A 129 7.24 8.91 0.12
CA ALA A 129 8.61 8.47 0.40
C ALA A 129 9.58 9.64 0.14
N GLU A 130 10.10 10.29 1.18
CA GLU A 130 10.97 11.48 1.03
C GLU A 130 12.43 11.15 0.70
N SER A 131 12.91 10.00 1.12
CA SER A 131 14.30 9.59 0.87
C SER A 131 14.38 8.25 0.12
N ALA A 132 13.24 7.69 -0.28
CA ALA A 132 13.17 6.37 -0.88
C ALA A 132 12.27 6.33 -2.14
N ASN A 133 12.39 5.25 -2.90
CA ASN A 133 11.59 5.00 -4.10
C ASN A 133 10.21 4.43 -3.74
N GLY A 134 9.21 4.55 -4.63
CA GLY A 134 7.90 3.96 -4.39
C GLY A 134 7.10 4.75 -3.35
N GLY A 135 6.47 5.85 -3.74
CA GLY A 135 5.65 6.65 -2.82
C GLY A 135 4.45 5.85 -2.35
N GLY A 136 3.65 5.37 -3.31
CA GLY A 136 2.54 4.47 -3.05
C GLY A 136 3.04 3.07 -2.71
N ILE A 137 3.68 2.43 -3.68
CA ILE A 137 4.08 1.01 -3.56
C ILE A 137 5.52 0.83 -4.03
N PHE A 138 6.30 0.08 -3.24
CA PHE A 138 7.54 -0.53 -3.70
C PHE A 138 7.32 -2.03 -3.82
N ASN A 139 7.57 -2.58 -5.01
CA ASN A 139 7.40 -4.00 -5.30
C ASN A 139 8.72 -4.66 -5.68
N SER A 140 9.23 -5.54 -4.82
CA SER A 140 10.33 -6.49 -5.10
C SER A 140 9.84 -7.92 -5.33
N GLY A 141 8.60 -8.23 -4.93
CA GLY A 141 7.96 -9.53 -5.15
C GLY A 141 7.00 -9.53 -6.35
N THR A 142 5.83 -10.16 -6.19
CA THR A 142 4.75 -10.16 -7.19
C THR A 142 3.61 -9.29 -6.72
N LEU A 143 3.20 -8.32 -7.55
CA LEU A 143 2.07 -7.44 -7.28
C LEU A 143 1.04 -7.57 -8.41
N LYS A 144 -0.20 -7.89 -8.04
CA LYS A 144 -1.37 -7.80 -8.91
C LYS A 144 -2.29 -6.69 -8.43
N LEU A 145 -2.60 -5.76 -9.30
CA LEU A 145 -3.59 -4.70 -9.09
C LEU A 145 -4.82 -4.99 -9.96
N SER A 146 -6.01 -4.98 -9.36
CA SER A 146 -7.27 -5.14 -10.08
C SER A 146 -8.30 -4.12 -9.59
N HIS A 147 -8.98 -3.42 -10.51
CA HIS A 147 -10.05 -2.47 -10.16
C HIS A 147 -9.63 -1.45 -9.08
N SER A 148 -8.37 -1.02 -9.11
CA SER A 148 -7.77 -0.21 -8.03
C SER A 148 -7.29 1.13 -8.54
N ASN A 149 -7.16 2.10 -7.63
CA ASN A 149 -6.66 3.43 -7.94
C ASN A 149 -5.37 3.71 -7.16
N ILE A 150 -4.34 4.20 -7.83
CA ILE A 150 -3.11 4.69 -7.20
C ILE A 150 -2.97 6.16 -7.53
N SER A 151 -3.12 7.02 -6.54
CA SER A 151 -3.15 8.47 -6.78
C SER A 151 -2.48 9.34 -5.74
N ASN A 152 -1.98 10.51 -6.18
CA ASN A 152 -1.42 11.53 -5.29
C ASN A 152 -0.27 11.01 -4.42
N ASN A 153 0.39 9.94 -4.83
CA ASN A 153 1.55 9.42 -4.12
C ASN A 153 2.82 10.08 -4.64
N ARG A 154 3.77 10.28 -3.74
CA ARG A 154 5.02 10.99 -4.01
C ARG A 154 6.21 10.16 -3.57
N SER A 155 7.22 10.06 -4.44
CA SER A 155 8.54 9.57 -4.07
C SER A 155 9.56 10.65 -4.38
N GLN A 156 10.56 10.83 -3.55
CA GLN A 156 11.72 11.69 -3.80
C GLN A 156 13.03 10.90 -3.90
N GLY A 157 12.96 9.57 -3.88
CA GLY A 157 14.10 8.71 -4.15
C GLY A 157 14.65 8.91 -5.56
N PHE A 158 15.92 8.51 -5.74
CA PHE A 158 16.68 8.76 -6.98
C PHE A 158 16.00 8.31 -8.27
N TYR A 159 15.19 7.24 -8.25
CA TYR A 159 14.47 6.76 -9.44
C TYR A 159 13.00 7.19 -9.44
N GLY A 160 12.49 7.68 -8.31
CA GLY A 160 11.09 8.01 -8.10
C GLY A 160 10.21 6.77 -8.01
N GLY A 161 9.24 6.66 -8.91
CA GLY A 161 8.11 5.74 -8.79
C GLY A 161 7.11 6.29 -7.79
N GLY A 162 6.62 7.52 -8.02
CA GLY A 162 5.66 8.19 -7.14
C GLY A 162 4.47 7.29 -6.80
N GLY A 163 3.84 6.72 -7.82
CA GLY A 163 2.80 5.70 -7.65
C GLY A 163 3.40 4.35 -7.28
N ILE A 164 4.18 3.77 -8.21
CA ILE A 164 4.77 2.44 -8.06
C ILE A 164 6.25 2.47 -8.44
N PHE A 165 7.09 1.86 -7.63
CA PHE A 165 8.43 1.44 -8.00
C PHE A 165 8.49 -0.08 -8.07
N ASN A 166 8.70 -0.64 -9.27
CA ASN A 166 8.67 -2.08 -9.52
C ASN A 166 10.06 -2.63 -9.88
N ARG A 167 10.58 -3.54 -9.05
CA ARG A 167 11.75 -4.40 -9.33
C ARG A 167 11.39 -5.86 -9.59
N GLY A 168 10.18 -6.28 -9.19
CA GLY A 168 9.69 -7.64 -9.36
C GLY A 168 8.70 -7.76 -10.52
N THR A 169 7.62 -8.51 -10.29
CA THR A 169 6.54 -8.71 -11.27
C THR A 169 5.35 -7.83 -10.92
N LEU A 170 4.90 -7.03 -11.88
CA LEU A 170 3.74 -6.16 -11.77
C LEU A 170 2.70 -6.52 -12.83
N ILE A 171 1.48 -6.81 -12.39
CA ILE A 171 0.33 -7.03 -13.26
C ILE A 171 -0.74 -6.02 -12.88
N ILE A 172 -1.17 -5.20 -13.83
CA ILE A 172 -2.19 -4.19 -13.62
C ILE A 172 -3.36 -4.50 -14.55
N ASP A 173 -4.55 -4.64 -13.98
CA ASP A 173 -5.76 -4.96 -14.70
C ASP A 173 -6.89 -4.02 -14.27
N ASN A 174 -7.57 -3.41 -15.25
CA ASN A 174 -8.72 -2.52 -15.01
C ASN A 174 -8.49 -1.47 -13.92
N SER A 175 -7.27 -0.90 -13.85
CA SER A 175 -6.87 0.00 -12.76
C SER A 175 -6.37 1.34 -13.29
N ASN A 176 -6.26 2.32 -12.39
CA ASN A 176 -5.87 3.68 -12.74
C ASN A 176 -4.70 4.15 -11.87
N ILE A 177 -3.65 4.65 -12.51
CA ILE A 177 -2.48 5.25 -11.87
C ILE A 177 -2.43 6.71 -12.30
N LYS A 178 -2.77 7.62 -11.39
CA LYS A 178 -2.94 9.04 -11.72
C LYS A 178 -2.38 10.03 -10.71
N SER A 179 -1.95 11.20 -11.19
CA SER A 179 -1.58 12.32 -10.30
C SER A 179 -0.47 11.97 -9.30
N ASN A 180 0.40 11.00 -9.63
CA ASN A 180 1.53 10.63 -8.79
C ASN A 180 2.79 11.40 -9.23
N SER A 181 3.68 11.68 -8.29
CA SER A 181 4.87 12.49 -8.51
C SER A 181 6.19 11.83 -8.07
N GLY A 182 7.21 11.97 -8.91
CA GLY A 182 8.57 11.49 -8.66
C GLY A 182 9.48 12.68 -8.47
N GLY A 183 10.33 12.65 -7.45
CA GLY A 183 11.29 13.70 -7.18
C GLY A 183 12.38 13.68 -8.22
N GLN A 184 12.77 14.88 -8.65
CA GLN A 184 13.89 15.07 -9.53
C GLN A 184 15.11 15.50 -8.69
N LEU A 185 15.84 14.55 -8.10
CA LEU A 185 17.20 14.81 -7.64
C LEU A 185 18.07 15.21 -8.85
N ILE A 186 19.10 16.03 -8.66
CA ILE A 186 19.97 16.46 -9.75
C ILE A 186 20.55 15.22 -10.45
N GLY A 187 20.29 15.07 -11.75
CA GLY A 187 20.72 13.92 -12.55
C GLY A 187 19.77 12.70 -12.51
N SER A 188 18.60 12.80 -11.88
CA SER A 188 17.59 11.74 -11.88
C SER A 188 16.55 11.87 -13.00
N GLU A 189 16.10 10.71 -13.50
CA GLU A 189 14.95 10.54 -14.39
C GLU A 189 13.70 10.15 -13.58
N GLY A 190 13.42 10.88 -12.50
CA GLY A 190 12.38 10.52 -11.53
C GLY A 190 11.01 10.30 -12.18
N SER A 191 10.47 9.08 -12.07
CA SER A 191 9.15 8.76 -12.64
C SER A 191 8.02 9.09 -11.65
N GLY A 192 6.98 9.79 -12.12
CA GLY A 192 5.80 10.07 -11.31
C GLY A 192 4.89 8.87 -11.12
N GLY A 193 4.60 8.16 -12.21
CA GLY A 193 3.61 7.09 -12.22
C GLY A 193 4.20 5.77 -11.77
N ILE A 194 4.90 5.12 -12.70
CA ILE A 194 5.51 3.81 -12.50
C ILE A 194 6.97 3.88 -12.93
N PHE A 195 7.88 3.56 -12.02
CA PHE A 195 9.24 3.15 -12.38
C PHE A 195 9.25 1.63 -12.51
N ASN A 196 9.71 1.09 -13.63
CA ASN A 196 9.80 -0.36 -13.83
C ASN A 196 11.22 -0.77 -14.21
N SER A 197 11.89 -1.51 -13.32
CA SER A 197 13.13 -2.24 -13.61
C SER A 197 12.96 -3.76 -13.55
N GLY A 198 11.73 -4.24 -13.36
CA GLY A 198 11.34 -5.65 -13.43
C GLY A 198 10.43 -5.91 -14.64
N THR A 199 9.43 -6.76 -14.46
CA THR A 199 8.41 -7.04 -15.50
C THR A 199 7.10 -6.34 -15.16
N ALA A 200 6.49 -5.67 -16.14
CA ALA A 200 5.17 -5.06 -16.01
C ALA A 200 4.25 -5.48 -17.16
N THR A 201 3.03 -5.91 -16.83
CA THR A 201 1.94 -6.16 -17.78
C THR A 201 0.75 -5.30 -17.41
N LEU A 202 0.20 -4.57 -18.38
CA LEU A 202 -0.92 -3.65 -18.18
C LEU A 202 -2.06 -3.99 -19.14
N ASN A 203 -3.21 -4.33 -18.59
CA ASN A 203 -4.43 -4.65 -19.32
C ASN A 203 -5.54 -3.69 -18.91
N ASN A 204 -6.21 -3.09 -19.91
CA ASN A 204 -7.39 -2.23 -19.71
C ASN A 204 -7.20 -1.15 -18.62
N SER A 205 -5.98 -0.63 -18.49
CA SER A 205 -5.59 0.24 -17.39
C SER A 205 -5.17 1.61 -17.91
N THR A 206 -5.36 2.64 -17.08
CA THR A 206 -5.03 4.03 -17.41
C THR A 206 -3.86 4.53 -16.58
N ILE A 207 -2.87 5.14 -17.23
CA ILE A 207 -1.80 5.90 -16.59
C ILE A 207 -1.92 7.35 -17.08
N SER A 208 -2.22 8.29 -16.20
CA SER A 208 -2.49 9.68 -16.60
C SER A 208 -2.02 10.70 -15.58
N ASN A 209 -1.67 11.91 -16.00
CA ASN A 209 -1.32 13.03 -15.11
C ASN A 209 -0.22 12.72 -14.08
N ASN A 210 0.69 11.80 -14.37
CA ASN A 210 1.82 11.53 -13.51
C ASN A 210 3.03 12.32 -14.00
N GLY A 211 3.83 12.88 -13.11
CA GLY A 211 4.94 13.76 -13.51
C GLY A 211 6.13 13.70 -12.57
N ALA A 212 7.30 14.09 -13.09
CA ALA A 212 8.40 14.47 -12.22
C ALA A 212 8.08 15.83 -11.58
N SER A 213 8.24 15.97 -10.27
CA SER A 213 8.16 17.25 -9.57
C SER A 213 9.56 17.67 -9.14
N SER A 214 10.03 18.82 -9.64
CA SER A 214 11.19 19.51 -9.07
C SER A 214 10.83 20.04 -7.69
N LEU A 215 11.76 19.97 -6.74
CA LEU A 215 11.64 20.76 -5.52
C LEU A 215 11.67 22.25 -5.90
N PRO A 216 10.79 23.11 -5.34
CA PRO A 216 11.06 24.54 -5.37
C PRO A 216 12.42 24.76 -4.69
N ARG A 217 13.33 25.47 -5.39
CA ARG A 217 14.65 25.84 -4.86
C ARG A 217 14.52 26.74 -3.64
#